data_AF-A0A4U9HWF0-F1
#
_entry.id   AF-A0A4U9HWF0-F1
#
_cell.length_a   1.000
_cell.length_b   1.000
_cell.length_c   1.000
_cell.angle_alpha   90.00
_cell.angle_beta   90.00
_cell.angle_gamma   90.00
#
_symmetry.space_group_name_H-M   'P 1'
#
loop_
_entity.id
_entity.type
_entity.pdbx_description
1 polymer ?
#
loop_
_entity_poly.entity_id
_entity_poly.type
_entity_poly.pdbx_seq_one_letter_code
_entity_poly.pdbx_strand_id
1 'polypeptide(L)'
;MDTLTLVLTAVGSVLLLLFLVMKARMHAFIALMLVSMGAGLFSGMSLEKITDTMQKGMGGTLGFLAIVVALGAMFGKILHETGALDQIAVKMLKGFGEQRAHYALGIAGLICALPLFFDVAIVLLIGVAFA
;
A
#
# COMPACT_ATOMS: atom_id res chain seq x y z
N MET A 1 -13.96 -32.36 -0.46
CA MET A 1 -14.12 -31.61 -1.71
C MET A 1 -13.09 -32.13 -2.69
N ASP A 2 -13.48 -32.35 -3.94
CA ASP A 2 -12.56 -32.84 -4.96
C ASP A 2 -11.51 -31.75 -5.25
N THR A 3 -10.25 -32.11 -5.50
CA THR A 3 -9.17 -31.13 -5.79
C THR A 3 -9.55 -30.20 -6.94
N LEU A 4 -10.30 -30.73 -7.92
CA LEU A 4 -10.82 -30.00 -9.05
C LEU A 4 -11.79 -28.88 -8.64
N THR A 5 -12.63 -29.11 -7.63
CA THR A 5 -13.56 -28.09 -7.10
C THR A 5 -12.82 -26.96 -6.39
N LEU A 6 -11.76 -27.25 -5.63
CA LEU A 6 -10.93 -26.23 -4.96
C LEU A 6 -10.14 -25.37 -5.97
N VAL A 7 -9.64 -25.99 -7.04
CA VAL A 7 -8.94 -25.24 -8.10
C VAL A 7 -9.92 -24.32 -8.85
N LEU A 8 -11.12 -24.81 -9.16
CA LEU A 8 -12.17 -24.00 -9.79
C LEU A 8 -12.60 -22.82 -8.92
N THR A 9 -12.82 -23.03 -7.61
CA THR A 9 -13.18 -21.94 -6.70
C THR A 9 -12.05 -20.94 -6.55
N ALA A 10 -10.78 -21.38 -6.50
CA ALA A 10 -9.63 -20.48 -6.45
C ALA A 10 -9.51 -19.61 -7.71
N VAL A 11 -9.55 -20.22 -8.90
CA VAL A 11 -9.48 -19.49 -10.18
C VAL A 11 -10.68 -18.55 -10.32
N GLY A 12 -11.89 -19.00 -9.99
CA GLY A 12 -13.10 -18.20 -10.00
C GLY A 12 -13.00 -16.99 -9.06
N SER A 13 -12.42 -17.17 -7.87
CA SER A 13 -12.22 -16.08 -6.89
C SER A 13 -11.25 -15.02 -7.42
N VAL A 14 -10.14 -15.41 -8.03
CA VAL A 14 -9.18 -14.46 -8.63
C VAL A 14 -9.83 -13.69 -9.78
N LEU A 15 -10.56 -14.37 -10.67
CA LEU A 15 -11.28 -13.71 -11.76
C LEU A 15 -12.34 -12.74 -11.24
N LEU A 16 -13.09 -13.13 -10.22
CA LEU A 16 -14.09 -12.28 -9.58
C LEU A 16 -13.46 -11.04 -8.94
N LEU A 17 -12.32 -11.18 -8.26
CA LEU A 17 -11.57 -10.07 -7.68
C LEU A 17 -11.14 -9.09 -8.77
N LEU A 18 -10.48 -9.59 -9.82
CA LEU A 18 -10.02 -8.75 -10.92
C LEU A 18 -11.20 -8.03 -11.60
N PHE A 19 -12.32 -8.73 -11.78
CA PHE A 19 -13.54 -8.14 -12.31
C PHE A 19 -14.10 -7.01 -11.42
N LEU A 20 -14.17 -7.23 -10.10
CA LEU A 20 -14.65 -6.23 -9.13
C LEU A 20 -13.75 -4.98 -9.10
N VAL A 21 -12.43 -5.16 -9.16
CA VAL A 21 -11.48 -4.04 -9.11
C VAL A 21 -11.41 -3.31 -10.45
N MET A 22 -11.29 -4.04 -11.56
CA MET A 22 -11.06 -3.44 -12.87
C MET A 22 -12.35 -2.92 -13.52
N LYS A 23 -13.44 -3.70 -13.46
CA LYS A 23 -14.69 -3.38 -14.15
C LYS A 23 -15.70 -2.69 -13.24
N ALA A 24 -15.93 -3.23 -12.05
CA ALA A 24 -16.85 -2.61 -11.08
C ALA A 24 -16.21 -1.43 -10.32
N ARG A 25 -14.91 -1.17 -10.54
CA ARG A 25 -14.15 -0.03 -9.99
C ARG A 25 -14.28 0.09 -8.47
N MET A 26 -14.42 -1.05 -7.79
CA MET A 26 -14.56 -1.09 -6.34
C MET A 26 -13.19 -0.99 -5.66
N HIS A 27 -13.14 -0.36 -4.48
CA HIS A 27 -11.91 -0.33 -3.69
C HIS A 27 -11.40 -1.76 -3.39
N ALA A 28 -10.10 -1.96 -3.59
CA ALA A 28 -9.46 -3.28 -3.47
C ALA A 28 -9.75 -3.97 -2.14
N PHE A 29 -9.80 -3.22 -1.04
CA PHE A 29 -10.12 -3.75 0.28
C PHE A 29 -11.52 -4.38 0.35
N ILE A 30 -12.54 -3.68 -0.17
CA ILE A 30 -13.93 -4.16 -0.19
C ILE A 30 -14.05 -5.36 -1.13
N ALA A 31 -13.39 -5.30 -2.28
CA ALA A 31 -13.36 -6.41 -3.24
C ALA A 31 -12.74 -7.67 -2.65
N LEU A 32 -11.61 -7.54 -1.98
CA LEU A 32 -10.95 -8.64 -1.28
C LEU A 32 -11.86 -9.25 -0.22
N MET A 33 -12.51 -8.44 0.63
CA MET A 33 -13.45 -8.96 1.63
C MET A 33 -14.58 -9.78 1.00
N LEU A 34 -15.25 -9.24 0.00
CA LEU A 34 -16.39 -9.91 -0.65
C LEU A 34 -15.97 -11.21 -1.35
N VAL A 35 -14.83 -11.18 -2.04
CA VAL A 35 -14.29 -12.37 -2.73
C VAL A 35 -13.85 -13.42 -1.72
N SER A 36 -13.17 -13.04 -0.62
CA SER A 36 -12.75 -13.97 0.42
C SER A 36 -13.94 -14.61 1.14
N MET A 37 -15.01 -13.84 1.41
CA MET A 37 -16.25 -14.39 1.95
C MET A 37 -16.90 -15.37 0.98
N GLY A 38 -16.99 -15.00 -0.31
CA GLY A 38 -17.51 -15.88 -1.36
C GLY A 38 -16.70 -17.18 -1.48
N ALA A 39 -15.38 -17.08 -1.54
CA ALA A 39 -14.46 -18.21 -1.64
C ALA A 39 -14.61 -19.17 -0.44
N GLY A 40 -14.74 -18.63 0.77
CA GLY A 40 -14.96 -19.42 1.99
C GLY A 40 -16.28 -20.19 1.96
N LEU A 41 -17.36 -19.53 1.50
CA LEU A 41 -18.67 -20.17 1.35
C LEU A 41 -18.64 -21.29 0.30
N PHE A 42 -18.05 -21.03 -0.87
CA PHE A 42 -17.92 -22.05 -1.93
C PHE A 42 -16.97 -23.19 -1.57
N SER A 43 -16.06 -22.99 -0.62
CA SER A 43 -15.17 -24.02 -0.09
C SER A 43 -15.80 -24.82 1.06
N GLY A 44 -17.06 -24.56 1.41
CA GLY A 44 -17.79 -25.29 2.46
C GLY A 44 -17.38 -24.96 3.89
N MET A 45 -16.74 -23.81 4.12
CA MET A 45 -16.38 -23.36 5.47
C MET A 45 -17.62 -22.87 6.22
N SER A 46 -17.70 -23.14 7.53
CA SER A 46 -18.75 -22.54 8.38
C SER A 46 -18.54 -21.02 8.46
N LEU A 47 -19.63 -20.27 8.58
CA LEU A 47 -19.59 -18.80 8.59
C LEU A 47 -18.66 -18.24 9.67
N GLU A 48 -18.68 -18.87 10.85
CA GLU A 48 -17.80 -18.54 11.98
C GLU A 48 -16.32 -18.78 11.65
N LYS A 49 -15.98 -19.87 10.96
CA LYS A 49 -14.60 -20.14 10.53
C LYS A 49 -14.12 -19.16 9.47
N ILE A 50 -15.02 -18.69 8.60
CA ILE A 50 -14.67 -17.69 7.57
C ILE A 50 -14.27 -16.38 8.23
N THR A 51 -15.09 -15.85 9.15
CA THR A 51 -14.79 -14.61 9.86
C THR A 51 -13.51 -14.73 10.69
N ASP A 52 -13.32 -15.87 11.37
CA ASP A 52 -12.13 -16.11 12.19
C ASP A 52 -10.85 -16.19 11.35
N THR A 53 -10.93 -16.83 10.18
CA THR A 53 -9.81 -16.93 9.22
C THR A 53 -9.49 -15.57 8.60
N MET A 54 -10.50 -14.80 8.22
CA MET A 54 -10.33 -13.43 7.71
C MET A 54 -9.68 -12.53 8.76
N GLN A 55 -10.17 -12.58 10.00
CA GLN A 55 -9.63 -11.78 11.11
C GLN A 55 -8.19 -12.17 11.44
N LYS A 56 -7.85 -13.47 11.45
CA LYS A 56 -6.47 -13.93 11.65
C LYS A 56 -5.55 -13.51 10.51
N GLY A 57 -5.98 -13.67 9.26
CA GLY A 57 -5.21 -13.26 8.08
C GLY A 57 -4.94 -11.76 8.08
N MET A 58 -6.00 -10.95 8.19
CA MET A 58 -5.87 -9.49 8.29
C MET A 58 -5.07 -9.09 9.53
N GLY A 59 -5.36 -9.64 10.70
CA GLY A 59 -4.71 -9.30 11.96
C GLY A 59 -3.21 -9.60 11.96
N GLY A 60 -2.78 -10.70 11.35
CA GLY A 60 -1.35 -11.02 11.19
C GLY A 60 -0.62 -10.00 10.32
N THR A 61 -1.19 -9.68 9.15
CA THR A 61 -0.59 -8.71 8.23
C THR A 61 -0.63 -7.28 8.80
N LEU A 62 -1.78 -6.86 9.33
CA LEU A 62 -1.94 -5.54 9.95
C LEU A 62 -1.13 -5.41 11.22
N GLY A 63 -0.94 -6.47 12.01
CA GLY A 63 -0.12 -6.41 13.23
C GLY A 63 1.35 -6.12 12.92
N PHE A 64 1.92 -6.82 11.93
CA PHE A 64 3.28 -6.55 11.46
C PHE A 64 3.39 -5.15 10.83
N LEU A 65 2.47 -4.81 9.92
CA LEU A 65 2.52 -3.53 9.22
C LEU A 65 2.23 -2.36 10.17
N ALA A 66 1.37 -2.49 11.17
CA ALA A 66 0.97 -1.37 12.03
C ALA A 66 2.15 -0.74 12.76
N ILE A 67 3.09 -1.53 13.28
CA ILE A 67 4.27 -1.01 13.98
C ILE A 67 5.21 -0.31 12.99
N VAL A 68 5.50 -0.95 11.86
CA VAL A 68 6.37 -0.39 10.82
C VAL A 68 5.78 0.90 10.26
N VAL A 69 4.47 0.90 10.01
CA VAL A 69 3.71 2.06 9.50
C VAL A 69 3.70 3.19 10.53
N ALA A 70 3.39 2.89 11.79
CA ALA A 70 3.33 3.89 12.85
C ALA A 70 4.69 4.54 13.12
N LEU A 71 5.75 3.74 13.21
CA LEU A 71 7.12 4.24 13.37
C LEU A 71 7.58 5.03 12.15
N GLY A 72 7.29 4.55 10.94
CA GLY A 72 7.58 5.27 9.70
C GLY A 72 6.88 6.62 9.62
N ALA A 73 5.58 6.66 9.94
CA ALA A 73 4.80 7.90 9.97
C ALA A 73 5.33 8.89 11.02
N MET A 74 5.67 8.42 12.24
CA MET A 74 6.26 9.26 13.28
C MET A 74 7.62 9.81 12.85
N PHE A 75 8.49 8.96 12.30
CA PHE A 75 9.80 9.35 11.80
C PHE A 75 9.69 10.34 10.63
N GLY A 76 8.77 10.09 9.69
CA GLY A 76 8.48 10.98 8.58
C GLY A 76 7.98 12.34 9.04
N LYS A 77 7.10 12.39 10.06
CA LYS A 77 6.63 13.64 10.65
C LYS A 77 7.77 14.43 11.29
N ILE A 78 8.69 13.76 12.00
CA ILE A 78 9.89 14.40 12.59
C ILE A 78 10.79 14.96 11.48
N LEU A 79 11.05 14.18 10.42
CA LEU A 79 11.87 14.64 9.29
C LEU A 79 11.26 15.85 8.58
N HIS A 80 9.93 15.89 8.47
CA HIS A 80 9.21 17.01 7.89
C HIS A 80 9.27 18.26 8.79
N GLU A 81 8.99 18.13 10.10
CA GLU A 81 9.02 19.28 11.02
C GLU A 81 10.43 19.83 11.25
N THR A 82 11.46 19.00 11.14
CA THR A 82 12.86 19.43 11.26
C THR A 82 13.40 20.10 10.00
N GLY A 83 12.65 20.10 8.89
CA GLY A 83 13.13 20.60 7.60
C GLY A 83 14.26 19.76 6.98
N ALA A 84 14.51 18.56 7.51
CA ALA A 84 15.56 17.67 7.01
C ALA A 84 15.31 17.28 5.54
N LEU A 85 14.04 17.12 5.17
CA LEU A 85 13.62 16.76 3.81
C LEU A 85 13.89 17.89 2.80
N ASP A 86 13.62 19.14 3.19
CA ASP A 86 13.92 20.31 2.37
C ASP A 86 15.44 20.41 2.12
N GLN A 87 16.22 20.15 3.17
CA GLN A 87 17.67 20.18 3.09
C GLN A 87 18.24 19.07 2.19
N ILE A 88 17.64 17.88 2.20
CA ILE A 88 17.97 16.77 1.29
C ILE A 88 17.66 17.15 -0.16
N ALA A 89 16.47 17.69 -0.41
CA ALA A 89 16.05 18.08 -1.75
C ALA A 89 16.93 19.21 -2.33
N VAL A 90 17.22 20.25 -1.55
CA VAL A 90 18.13 21.34 -1.96
C VAL A 90 19.55 20.84 -2.22
N LYS A 91 20.08 19.92 -1.39
CA LYS A 91 21.40 19.31 -1.63
C LYS A 91 21.42 18.49 -2.91
N MET A 92 20.37 17.71 -3.19
CA MET A 92 20.28 16.93 -4.43
C MET A 92 20.22 17.85 -5.66
N LEU A 93 19.42 18.92 -5.61
CA LEU A 93 19.34 19.93 -6.68
C LEU A 93 20.70 20.57 -6.97
N LYS A 94 21.42 20.98 -5.91
CA LYS A 94 22.77 21.55 -6.05
C LYS A 94 23.79 20.54 -6.62
N GLY A 95 23.67 19.26 -6.28
CA GLY A 95 24.58 18.21 -6.76
C GLY A 95 24.35 17.81 -8.22
N PHE A 96 23.09 17.78 -8.68
CA PHE A 96 22.72 17.40 -10.05
C PHE A 96 22.73 18.59 -11.04
N GLY A 97 22.61 19.82 -10.53
CA GLY A 97 22.53 21.06 -11.32
C GLY A 97 21.13 21.32 -11.88
N GLU A 98 20.83 22.60 -12.16
CA GLU A 98 19.50 23.05 -12.63
C GLU A 98 19.03 22.33 -13.89
N GLN A 99 19.94 22.00 -14.81
CA GLN A 99 19.61 21.25 -16.03
C GLN A 99 19.02 19.85 -15.77
N ARG A 100 19.23 19.28 -14.58
CA ARG A 100 18.76 17.94 -14.19
C ARG A 100 17.89 17.94 -12.93
N ALA A 101 17.29 19.09 -12.61
CA ALA A 101 16.42 19.25 -11.44
C ALA A 101 15.33 18.17 -11.32
N HIS A 102 14.72 17.79 -12.44
CA HIS A 102 13.70 16.73 -12.52
C HIS A 102 14.19 15.38 -11.98
N TYR A 103 15.41 14.97 -12.35
CA TYR A 103 16.02 13.73 -11.85
C TYR A 103 16.42 13.85 -10.37
N ALA A 104 16.93 15.01 -9.98
CA ALA A 104 17.32 15.29 -8.60
C ALA A 104 16.11 15.19 -7.65
N LEU A 105 14.99 15.80 -8.03
CA LEU A 105 13.74 15.75 -7.28
C LEU A 105 13.12 14.34 -7.28
N GLY A 106 13.22 13.61 -8.39
CA GLY A 106 12.77 12.21 -8.45
C GLY A 106 13.54 11.29 -7.48
N ILE A 107 14.87 11.43 -7.43
CA ILE A 107 15.71 10.63 -6.52
C ILE A 107 15.50 11.08 -5.06
N ALA A 108 15.45 12.39 -4.80
CA ALA A 108 15.14 12.92 -3.48
C ALA A 108 13.78 12.39 -3.02
N GLY A 109 12.79 12.39 -3.90
CA GLY A 109 11.47 11.85 -3.63
C GLY A 109 11.45 10.35 -3.35
N LEU A 110 12.24 9.57 -4.07
CA LEU A 110 12.39 8.14 -3.80
C LEU A 110 12.99 7.88 -2.41
N ILE A 111 14.03 8.63 -2.04
CA ILE A 111 14.70 8.52 -0.74
C ILE A 111 13.75 8.93 0.39
N CYS A 112 13.00 10.02 0.20
CA CYS A 112 12.04 10.51 1.17
C CYS A 112 10.80 9.62 1.26
N ALA A 113 10.35 8.99 0.17
CA ALA A 113 9.13 8.16 0.18
C ALA A 113 9.26 6.84 0.95
N LEU A 114 10.46 6.27 1.03
CA LEU A 114 10.74 5.05 1.78
C LEU A 114 10.31 5.13 3.27
N PRO A 115 10.71 6.16 4.03
CA PRO A 115 10.27 6.31 5.43
C PRO A 115 8.86 6.91 5.59
N LEU A 116 8.43 7.82 4.70
CA LEU A 116 7.26 8.69 4.94
C LEU A 116 5.90 8.08 4.58
N PHE A 117 5.85 6.90 3.97
CA PHE A 117 4.76 6.47 3.09
C PHE A 117 4.68 7.33 1.83
N PHE A 118 4.38 6.66 0.73
CA PHE A 118 4.35 7.24 -0.60
C PHE A 118 3.42 8.47 -0.69
N ASP A 119 2.22 8.38 -0.11
CA ASP A 119 1.23 9.46 -0.17
C ASP A 119 1.69 10.72 0.56
N VAL A 120 2.32 10.60 1.74
CA VAL A 120 2.82 11.75 2.50
C VAL A 120 4.02 12.36 1.80
N ALA A 121 4.94 11.53 1.28
CA ALA A 121 6.14 12.01 0.60
C ALA A 121 5.83 12.83 -0.67
N ILE A 122 4.80 12.45 -1.42
CA ILE A 122 4.35 13.21 -2.60
C ILE A 122 3.93 14.63 -2.22
N VAL A 123 3.12 14.79 -1.16
CA VAL A 123 2.65 16.11 -0.72
C VAL A 123 3.81 17.03 -0.36
N LEU A 124 4.86 16.49 0.26
CA LEU A 124 6.06 17.24 0.62
C LEU A 124 6.90 17.65 -0.60
N LEU A 125 7.09 16.72 -1.54
CA LEU A 125 7.85 16.98 -2.77
C LEU A 125 7.17 18.03 -3.66
N ILE A 126 5.84 18.08 -3.68
CA ILE A 126 5.09 19.14 -4.35
C ILE A 126 5.50 20.50 -3.76
N GLY A 127 5.57 20.64 -2.44
CA GLY A 127 6.02 21.86 -1.79
C GLY A 127 7.41 22.31 -2.25
N VAL A 128 8.38 21.39 -2.31
CA VAL A 128 9.76 21.70 -2.72
C VAL A 128 9.91 21.92 -4.22
N ALA A 129 9.13 21.23 -5.06
CA ALA A 129 9.20 21.38 -6.51
C ALA A 129 8.66 22.74 -6.99
N PHE A 130 7.77 23.36 -6.21
CA PHE A 130 7.15 24.65 -6.53
C PHE A 130 7.69 25.83 -5.68
N ALA A 131 8.60 25.58 -4.75
CA ALA A 131 9.31 26.60 -3.96
C ALA A 131 10.61 27.05 -4.66
#